data_AF-A0A3M1R003-F1
#
_entry.id   AF-A0A3M1R003-F1
#
_cell.length_a   1.000
_cell.length_b   1.000
_cell.length_c   1.000
_cell.angle_alpha   90.00
_cell.angle_beta   90.00
_cell.angle_gamma   90.00
#
_symmetry.space_group_name_H-M   'P 1'
#
loop_
_entity.id
_entity.type
_entity.pdbx_description
1 polymer ?
#
loop_
_entity_poly.entity_id
_entity_poly.type
_entity_poly.pdbx_seq_one_letter_code
_entity_poly.pdbx_strand_id
1 'polypeptide(L)' 'MKRSRLQRAMEMQFSLDATLADLDLDLVQELARQSGMSLSPEEILVHYRLAERVNGQVRLTLAAVLLFGKDPT' A
#
# COMPACT_ATOMS: atom_id res chain seq x y z
N MET A 1 22.83 15.20 2.02
CA MET A 1 21.42 15.07 2.51
C MET A 1 20.34 15.50 1.49
N LYS A 2 20.51 15.31 0.16
CA LYS A 2 19.47 15.69 -0.84
C LYS A 2 18.72 14.50 -1.45
N ARG A 3 19.35 13.31 -1.59
CA ARG A 3 18.73 12.13 -2.22
C ARG A 3 17.61 11.48 -1.39
N SER A 4 17.79 11.35 -0.07
CA SER A 4 16.79 10.66 0.78
C SER A 4 15.44 11.36 0.84
N ARG A 5 15.39 12.71 0.77
CA ARG A 5 14.13 13.46 0.69
C ARG A 5 13.42 13.26 -0.64
N LEU A 6 14.18 13.27 -1.74
CA LEU A 6 13.63 13.07 -3.09
C LEU A 6 13.12 11.64 -3.28
N GLN A 7 13.83 10.66 -2.71
CA GLN A 7 13.43 9.26 -2.72
C GLN A 7 12.15 9.03 -1.91
N ARG A 8 12.04 9.61 -0.69
CA ARG A 8 10.77 9.63 0.06
C ARG A 8 9.64 10.33 -0.68
N ALA A 9 9.93 11.43 -1.38
CA ALA A 9 8.91 12.15 -2.13
C ALA A 9 8.40 11.34 -3.33
N MET A 10 9.25 10.56 -3.99
CA MET A 10 8.85 9.60 -5.03
C MET A 10 8.05 8.42 -4.46
N GLU A 11 8.49 7.85 -3.33
CA GLU A 11 7.76 6.74 -2.68
C GLU A 11 6.38 7.16 -2.18
N MET A 12 6.22 8.44 -1.82
CA MET A 12 4.93 9.04 -1.42
C MET A 12 4.12 9.60 -2.60
N GLN A 13 4.56 9.47 -3.85
CA GLN A 13 3.68 9.72 -4.99
C GLN A 13 2.65 8.60 -5.05
N PHE A 14 1.45 8.91 -4.53
CA PHE A 14 0.27 8.07 -4.67
C PHE A 14 0.03 7.80 -6.16
N SER A 15 -0.15 6.53 -6.53
CA SER A 15 -0.60 6.21 -7.88
C SER A 15 -2.04 6.70 -8.00
N LEU A 16 -2.29 7.69 -8.87
CA LEU A 16 -3.55 8.45 -8.89
C LEU A 16 -4.79 7.57 -9.16
N ASP A 17 -4.59 6.40 -9.77
CA ASP A 17 -5.69 5.54 -10.23
C ASP A 17 -5.65 4.11 -9.64
N ALA A 18 -4.63 3.76 -8.84
CA ALA A 18 -4.56 2.43 -8.25
C ALA A 18 -5.55 2.30 -7.09
N THR A 19 -6.37 1.26 -7.15
CA THR A 19 -7.39 0.91 -6.17
C THR A 19 -7.04 -0.39 -5.46
N LEU A 20 -7.74 -0.71 -4.37
CA LEU A 20 -7.58 -2.00 -3.69
C LEU A 20 -7.86 -3.20 -4.61
N ALA A 21 -8.65 -3.03 -5.68
CA ALA A 21 -8.93 -4.09 -6.64
C ALA A 21 -7.70 -4.50 -7.47
N ASP A 22 -6.73 -3.60 -7.60
CA ASP A 22 -5.47 -3.82 -8.32
C ASP A 22 -4.45 -4.59 -7.46
N LEU A 23 -4.72 -4.75 -6.16
CA LEU A 23 -3.86 -5.46 -5.23
C LEU A 23 -4.31 -6.91 -5.01
N ASP A 24 -3.32 -7.79 -4.82
CA ASP A 24 -3.48 -9.13 -4.26
C ASP A 24 -3.67 -9.03 -2.74
N LEU A 25 -4.95 -8.99 -2.33
CA LEU A 25 -5.32 -8.88 -0.92
C LEU A 25 -5.05 -10.17 -0.13
N ASP A 26 -4.92 -11.32 -0.80
CA ASP A 26 -4.59 -12.57 -0.13
C ASP A 26 -3.13 -12.53 0.34
N LEU A 27 -2.23 -11.95 -0.47
CA LEU A 27 -0.84 -11.70 -0.07
C LEU A 27 -0.74 -10.71 1.11
N VAL A 28 -1.57 -9.66 1.12
CA VAL A 28 -1.65 -8.71 2.25
C VAL A 28 -2.15 -9.42 3.51
N GLN A 29 -3.15 -10.30 3.39
CA GLN A 29 -3.70 -11.05 4.52
C GLN A 29 -2.68 -12.05 5.09
N GLU A 30 -1.88 -12.67 4.23
CA GLU A 30 -0.79 -13.55 4.66
C GLU A 30 0.30 -12.78 5.42
N LEU A 31 0.65 -11.56 4.98
CA LEU A 31 1.54 -10.67 5.75
C LEU A 31 0.96 -10.36 7.14
N ALA A 32 -0.34 -10.10 7.23
CA ALA A 32 -1.02 -9.85 8.50
C ALA A 32 -0.87 -11.04 9.45
N ARG A 33 -1.11 -12.25 8.93
CA ARG A 33 -1.00 -13.52 9.66
C ARG A 33 0.42 -13.76 10.16
N GLN A 34 1.42 -13.56 9.30
CA GLN A 34 2.84 -13.73 9.67
C GLN A 34 3.31 -12.70 10.71
N SER A 35 2.73 -11.50 10.68
CA SER A 35 3.04 -10.43 11.62
C SER A 35 2.26 -10.53 12.95
N GLY A 36 1.39 -11.53 13.10
CA GLY A 36 0.55 -11.72 14.29
C GLY A 36 -0.55 -10.67 14.45
N MET A 37 -0.92 -9.98 13.36
CA MET A 37 -1.97 -8.95 13.38
C MET A 37 -3.31 -9.52 12.92
N SER A 38 -4.37 -9.21 13.67
CA SER A 38 -5.76 -9.53 13.31
C SER A 38 -6.46 -8.28 12.77
N LEU A 39 -5.93 -7.75 11.66
CA LEU A 39 -6.44 -6.57 10.98
C LEU A 39 -6.92 -6.96 9.57
N SER A 40 -7.85 -6.18 9.02
CA SER A 40 -8.24 -6.31 7.60
C SER A 40 -7.09 -5.90 6.66
N PRO A 41 -7.09 -6.34 5.40
CA PRO A 41 -6.05 -5.97 4.44
C PRO A 41 -5.85 -4.46 4.30
N GLU A 42 -6.95 -3.70 4.31
CA GLU A 42 -6.91 -2.25 4.24
C GLU A 42 -6.24 -1.63 5.48
N GLU A 43 -6.58 -2.11 6.67
CA GLU A 43 -5.97 -1.65 7.93
C GLU A 43 -4.49 -2.00 8.00
N ILE A 44 -4.08 -3.15 7.46
CA ILE A 44 -2.68 -3.54 7.33
C ILE A 44 -1.92 -2.58 6.42
N LEU A 45 -2.48 -2.27 5.25
CA LEU A 45 -1.87 -1.31 4.33
C LEU A 45 -1.73 0.07 4.97
N VAL A 46 -2.74 0.54 5.72
CA VAL A 46 -2.64 1.79 6.48
C VAL A 46 -1.60 1.70 7.60
N HIS A 47 -1.56 0.59 8.34
CA HIS A 47 -0.61 0.37 9.43
C HIS A 47 0.84 0.44 8.94
N TYR A 48 1.15 -0.15 7.78
CA TYR A 48 2.46 -0.09 7.16
C TYR A 48 2.72 1.16 6.33
N ARG A 49 1.81 2.15 6.34
CA ARG A 49 1.89 3.40 5.54
C ARG A 49 1.97 3.15 4.03
N LEU A 50 1.34 2.07 3.59
CA LEU A 50 1.16 1.68 2.19
C LEU A 50 -0.17 2.22 1.63
N ALA A 51 -1.10 2.58 2.50
CA ALA A 51 -2.32 3.28 2.13
C ALA A 51 -2.61 4.42 3.11
N GLU A 52 -3.35 5.42 2.64
CA GLU A 52 -3.92 6.48 3.47
C GLU A 52 -5.43 6.58 3.27
N ARG A 53 -6.17 6.83 4.35
CA ARG A 53 -7.60 7.17 4.26
C ARG A 53 -7.75 8.68 4.12
N VAL A 54 -8.23 9.12 2.97
CA VAL A 54 -8.50 10.54 2.66
C VAL A 54 -9.95 10.67 2.24
N ASN A 55 -10.75 11.46 2.97
CA ASN A 55 -12.17 11.69 2.69
C ASN A 55 -13.00 10.40 2.54
N GLY A 56 -12.69 9.37 3.35
CA GLY A 56 -13.37 8.06 3.29
C GLY A 56 -12.92 7.17 2.13
N GLN A 57 -11.97 7.62 1.30
CA GLN A 57 -11.37 6.83 0.23
C GLN A 57 -9.97 6.36 0.63
N VAL A 58 -9.62 5.16 0.17
CA VAL A 58 -8.28 4.59 0.35
C VAL A 58 -7.41 5.02 -0.83
N ARG A 59 -6.30 5.68 -0.54
CA ARG A 59 -5.30 6.05 -1.55
C ARG A 59 -4.05 5.21 -1.34
N LEU A 60 -3.62 4.52 -2.38
CA LEU A 60 -2.46 3.62 -2.33
C LEU A 60 -1.17 4.36 -2.67
N THR A 61 -0.09 4.04 -1.96
CA THR A 61 1.25 4.48 -2.33
C THR A 61 1.79 3.63 -3.48
N LEU A 62 2.78 4.14 -4.21
CA LEU A 62 3.48 3.36 -5.22
C LEU A 62 4.08 2.06 -4.64
N ALA A 63 4.57 2.10 -3.40
CA ALA A 63 5.12 0.92 -2.73
C ALA A 63 4.06 -0.19 -2.55
N ALA A 64 2.80 0.18 -2.23
CA ALA A 64 1.73 -0.80 -2.12
C ALA A 64 1.50 -1.54 -3.44
N VAL A 65 1.51 -0.80 -4.54
CA VAL A 65 1.33 -1.36 -5.90
C VAL A 65 2.51 -2.23 -6.31
N LEU A 66 3.73 -1.86 -5.97
CA LEU A 66 4.92 -2.66 -6.32
C LEU A 66 5.04 -3.95 -5.50
N LEU A 67 4.59 -3.93 -4.24
CA LEU A 67 4.70 -5.08 -3.33
C LEU A 67 3.52 -6.06 -3.46
N PHE A 68 2.33 -5.53 -3.72
CA PHE A 68 1.08 -6.29 -3.68
C PHE A 68 0.26 -6.14 -4.96
N GLY A 69 0.75 -5.47 -5.99
CA GLY A 69 0.02 -5.37 -7.26
C GLY A 69 -0.16 -6.74 -7.90
N LYS A 70 -1.33 -6.97 -8.49
CA LYS A 70 -1.56 -8.12 -9.36
C LYS A 70 -0.73 -7.98 -10.64
N ASP A 71 -0.38 -9.11 -11.23
CA ASP A 71 0.25 -9.09 -12.55
C ASP A 71 -0.70 -8.48 -13.59
N PRO A 72 -0.22 -7.53 -14.42
CA PRO A 72 -1.01 -6.99 -15.52
C PRO A 72 -1.32 -8.13 -16.49
N THR A 73 -2.62 -8.34 -16.75
CA THR A 73 -3.13 -9.32 -17.73
C THR A 73 -3.33 -8.69 -19.10
#